data_AF-A0AA38NXD7-F1
#
_entry.id   AF-A0AA38NXD7-F1
#
_cell.length_a   1.000
_cell.length_b   1.000
_cell.length_c   1.000
_cell.angle_alpha   90.00
_cell.angle_beta   90.00
_cell.angle_gamma   90.00
#
_symmetry.space_group_name_H-M   'P 1'
#
loop_
_entity.id
_entity.type
_entity.pdbx_description
1 polymer ?
#
loop_
_entity_poly.entity_id
_entity_poly.type
_entity_poly.pdbx_seq_one_letter_code
_entity_poly.pdbx_strand_id
1 'polypeptide(L)'
;VLDTQSINPTHTATVQGSLRWLAPEFISPTPNPRATQGRLTSRDMYAFGCTVFEILTESPPFAHYTLDISVAIDVLKGVRPSLPLDIIPNKFLSDSIRRLLALCWSERISERP
;
A
#
# COMPACT_ATOMS: atom_id res chain seq x y z
N VAL A 1 46.23 3.77 -12.19
CA VAL A 1 45.25 2.81 -11.64
C VAL A 1 44.67 3.50 -10.41
N LEU A 2 43.50 4.12 -10.54
CA LEU A 2 42.80 4.79 -9.43
C LEU A 2 41.55 3.96 -9.14
N ASP A 3 41.51 3.40 -7.94
CA ASP A 3 40.36 2.66 -7.41
C ASP A 3 39.15 3.58 -7.29
N THR A 4 38.19 3.39 -8.20
CA THR A 4 36.85 3.96 -8.04
C THR A 4 36.08 3.02 -7.12
N GLN A 5 35.95 3.41 -5.86
CA GLN A 5 35.10 2.70 -4.91
C GLN A 5 33.68 2.60 -5.48
N SER A 6 33.21 1.35 -5.58
CA SER A 6 31.89 0.95 -6.03
C SER A 6 30.80 1.71 -5.27
N ILE A 7 29.98 2.46 -6.01
CA ILE A 7 28.64 2.82 -5.53
C ILE A 7 27.85 1.52 -5.52
N ASN A 8 27.70 0.90 -4.35
CA ASN A 8 26.76 -0.21 -4.15
C ASN A 8 25.33 0.35 -4.29
N PRO A 9 24.51 -0.12 -5.25
CA PRO A 9 23.10 0.22 -5.29
C PRO A 9 22.35 -0.73 -4.36
N THR A 10 22.63 -0.68 -3.06
CA THR A 10 21.78 -1.37 -2.07
C THR A 10 20.59 -0.46 -1.75
N HIS A 11 19.39 -0.91 -2.18
CA HIS A 11 18.06 -0.30 -2.00
C HIS A 11 17.63 0.82 -2.97
N THR A 12 17.80 0.66 -4.27
CA THR A 12 16.73 1.08 -5.17
C THR A 12 15.68 -0.02 -5.15
N ALA A 13 14.68 0.09 -4.28
CA ALA A 13 13.48 -0.73 -4.41
C ALA A 13 12.96 -0.51 -5.83
N THR A 14 13.11 -1.50 -6.70
CA THR A 14 12.48 -1.50 -8.00
C THR A 14 10.98 -1.46 -7.73
N VAL A 15 10.39 -0.28 -7.86
CA VAL A 15 8.94 0.00 -7.73
C VAL A 15 8.09 -0.86 -8.69
N GLN A 16 8.75 -1.51 -9.64
CA GLN A 16 8.16 -2.39 -10.64
C GLN A 16 7.63 -3.67 -9.97
N GLY A 17 6.32 -3.68 -9.68
CA GLY A 17 5.58 -4.86 -9.22
C GLY A 17 4.91 -4.73 -7.85
N SER A 18 5.38 -3.84 -6.97
CA SER A 18 4.84 -3.71 -5.60
C SER A 18 4.12 -2.38 -5.32
N LEU A 19 4.05 -1.47 -6.30
CA LEU A 19 3.48 -0.13 -6.10
C LEU A 19 2.06 -0.15 -5.52
N ARG A 20 1.23 -1.12 -5.90
CA ARG A 20 -0.16 -1.24 -5.45
C ARG A 20 -0.31 -1.57 -3.96
N TRP A 21 0.74 -2.11 -3.34
CA TRP A 21 0.82 -2.40 -1.90
C TRP A 21 1.64 -1.35 -1.14
N LEU A 22 2.20 -0.36 -1.84
CA LEU A 22 3.03 0.67 -1.22
C LEU A 22 2.14 1.75 -0.58
N ALA A 23 2.43 2.08 0.68
CA ALA A 23 1.70 3.12 1.40
C ALA A 23 1.91 4.52 0.76
N PRO A 24 0.90 5.42 0.80
CA PRO A 24 0.93 6.70 0.09
C PRO A 24 2.15 7.58 0.43
N GLU A 25 2.57 7.58 1.69
CA GLU A 25 3.73 8.35 2.16
C GLU A 25 5.09 7.88 1.58
N PHE A 26 5.12 6.68 0.99
CA PHE A 26 6.28 6.13 0.27
C PHE A 26 6.16 6.24 -1.26
N ILE A 27 4.99 6.63 -1.77
CA ILE A 27 4.79 6.93 -3.21
C ILE A 27 5.10 8.40 -3.49
N SER A 28 4.88 9.29 -2.51
CA SER A 28 4.99 10.74 -2.69
C SER A 28 6.33 11.17 -3.31
N PRO A 29 6.31 11.96 -4.40
CA PRO A 29 7.53 12.43 -5.07
C PRO A 29 8.32 13.46 -4.24
N THR A 30 7.71 13.98 -3.16
CA THR A 30 8.36 14.84 -2.18
C THR A 30 8.45 14.09 -0.84
N PRO A 31 9.56 13.36 -0.58
CA PRO A 31 9.71 12.62 0.66
C PRO A 31 9.65 13.56 1.85
N ASN A 32 8.79 13.25 2.82
CA ASN A 32 8.78 13.92 4.12
C ASN A 32 9.40 12.97 5.15
N PRO A 33 10.66 13.17 5.56
CA PRO A 33 11.33 12.30 6.51
C PRO A 33 10.57 12.15 7.83
N ARG A 34 9.86 13.20 8.26
CA ARG A 34 9.04 13.16 9.49
C ARG A 34 7.80 12.27 9.35
N ALA A 35 7.28 12.10 8.12
CA ALA A 35 6.16 11.22 7.85
C ALA A 35 6.58 9.74 7.81
N THR A 36 7.83 9.45 7.41
CA THR A 36 8.33 8.08 7.22
C THR A 36 9.18 7.55 8.38
N GLN A 37 9.75 8.42 9.21
CA GLN A 37 10.64 8.03 10.31
C GLN A 37 9.91 7.22 11.39
N GLY A 38 10.38 5.99 11.63
CA GLY A 38 9.84 5.07 12.63
C GLY A 38 8.48 4.44 12.27
N ARG A 39 8.00 4.61 11.03
CA ARG A 39 6.65 4.15 10.61
C ARG A 39 6.67 2.91 9.70
N LEU A 40 7.73 2.11 9.76
CA LEU A 40 7.84 0.89 8.97
C LEU A 40 6.72 -0.10 9.29
N THR A 41 6.35 -0.24 10.57
CA THR A 41 5.21 -1.09 10.96
C THR A 41 3.91 -0.61 10.32
N SER A 42 3.63 0.70 10.35
CA SER A 42 2.42 1.26 9.72
C SER A 42 2.43 1.16 8.18
N ARG A 43 3.61 1.13 7.56
CA ARG A 43 3.77 0.80 6.13
C ARG A 43 3.38 -0.66 5.89
N ASP A 44 3.89 -1.56 6.71
CA ASP A 44 3.62 -3.00 6.59
C ASP A 44 2.14 -3.31 6.86
N MET A 45 1.48 -2.55 7.75
CA MET A 45 0.03 -2.65 7.96
C MET A 45 -0.80 -2.21 6.74
N TYR A 46 -0.34 -1.18 6.02
CA TYR A 46 -0.97 -0.81 4.75
C TYR A 46 -0.86 -1.95 3.73
N ALA A 47 0.35 -2.49 3.56
CA ALA A 47 0.61 -3.61 2.65
C ALA A 47 -0.21 -4.86 3.06
N PHE A 48 -0.33 -5.14 4.35
CA PHE A 48 -1.16 -6.22 4.89
C PHE A 48 -2.64 -6.04 4.51
N GLY A 49 -3.19 -4.82 4.62
CA GLY A 49 -4.55 -4.51 4.17
C GLY A 49 -4.76 -4.82 2.68
N CYS A 50 -3.80 -4.41 1.84
CA CYS A 50 -3.78 -4.73 0.41
C CYS A 50 -3.70 -6.25 0.16
N THR A 51 -2.89 -6.99 0.91
CA THR A 51 -2.77 -8.45 0.81
C THR A 51 -4.06 -9.16 1.22
N VAL A 52 -4.71 -8.73 2.30
CA VAL A 52 -6.01 -9.31 2.70
C VAL A 52 -7.07 -9.06 1.62
N PHE A 53 -7.10 -7.87 1.03
CA PHE A 53 -7.97 -7.60 -0.11
C PHE A 53 -7.72 -8.54 -1.28
N GLU A 54 -6.46 -8.75 -1.63
CA GLU A 54 -6.06 -9.64 -2.71
C GLU A 54 -6.47 -11.10 -2.46
N ILE A 55 -6.29 -11.59 -1.23
CA ILE A 55 -6.74 -12.93 -0.83
C ILE A 55 -8.25 -13.08 -1.02
N LEU A 56 -9.03 -12.07 -0.63
CA LEU A 56 -10.49 -12.12 -0.70
C LEU A 56 -11.01 -12.01 -2.13
N THR A 57 -10.37 -11.19 -2.96
CA THR A 57 -10.81 -10.89 -4.33
C THR A 57 -10.15 -11.73 -5.40
N GLU A 58 -9.15 -12.54 -5.02
CA GLU A 58 -8.28 -13.28 -5.93
C GLU A 58 -7.65 -12.38 -7.01
N SER A 59 -7.52 -11.09 -6.72
CA SER A 59 -7.10 -10.05 -7.66
C SER A 59 -6.27 -8.99 -6.94
N PRO A 60 -5.23 -8.43 -7.58
CA PRO A 60 -4.44 -7.40 -6.94
C PRO A 60 -5.28 -6.15 -6.66
N PRO A 61 -4.96 -5.37 -5.61
CA PRO A 61 -5.60 -4.07 -5.39
C PRO A 61 -5.50 -3.22 -6.64
N PHE A 62 -6.61 -2.53 -6.98
CA PHE A 62 -6.73 -1.72 -8.20
C PHE A 62 -6.51 -2.49 -9.52
N ALA A 63 -6.91 -3.76 -9.61
CA ALA A 63 -6.78 -4.59 -10.82
C ALA A 63 -7.32 -3.95 -12.12
N HIS A 64 -8.26 -3.01 -12.03
CA HIS A 64 -8.83 -2.29 -13.17
C HIS A 64 -7.87 -1.30 -13.84
N TYR A 65 -6.79 -0.88 -13.16
CA TYR A 65 -5.76 -0.04 -13.76
C TYR A 65 -4.71 -0.88 -14.47
N THR A 66 -4.43 -0.54 -15.73
CA THR A 66 -3.31 -1.14 -16.51
C THR A 66 -1.97 -0.50 -16.15
N LEU A 67 -1.97 0.79 -15.83
CA LEU A 67 -0.75 1.55 -15.53
C LEU A 67 -0.63 1.80 -14.03
N ASP A 68 0.54 1.45 -13.49
CA ASP A 68 0.88 1.65 -12.08
C ASP A 68 0.85 3.13 -11.66
N ILE A 69 1.16 4.06 -12.57
CA ILE A 69 1.06 5.50 -12.28
C ILE A 69 -0.39 5.94 -11.98
N SER A 70 -1.39 5.32 -12.61
CA SER A 70 -2.80 5.59 -12.31
C SER A 70 -3.15 5.17 -10.89
N VAL A 71 -2.61 4.03 -10.43
CA VAL A 71 -2.75 3.57 -9.05
C VAL A 71 -2.12 4.56 -8.07
N ALA A 72 -0.87 4.99 -8.33
CA ALA A 72 -0.18 5.96 -7.49
C ALA A 72 -0.96 7.27 -7.35
N ILE A 73 -1.49 7.81 -8.45
CA ILE A 73 -2.28 9.05 -8.43
C ILE A 73 -3.52 8.89 -7.54
N ASP A 74 -4.24 7.78 -7.66
CA ASP A 74 -5.45 7.53 -6.89
C ASP A 74 -5.17 7.29 -5.42
N VAL A 75 -4.14 6.49 -5.10
CA VAL A 75 -3.71 6.26 -3.72
C VAL A 75 -3.33 7.58 -3.04
N LEU A 76 -2.58 8.46 -3.73
CA LEU A 76 -2.22 9.79 -3.23
C LEU A 76 -3.43 10.74 -3.08
N LYS A 77 -4.53 10.49 -3.80
CA LYS A 77 -5.81 11.21 -3.63
C LYS A 77 -6.68 10.64 -2.50
N GLY A 78 -6.22 9.61 -1.80
CA GLY A 78 -6.98 8.96 -0.73
C GLY A 78 -7.95 7.87 -1.24
N VAL A 79 -7.90 7.51 -2.53
CA VAL A 79 -8.71 6.41 -3.06
C VAL A 79 -8.17 5.09 -2.51
N ARG A 80 -9.08 4.15 -2.22
CA ARG A 80 -8.79 2.80 -1.74
C ARG A 80 -9.57 1.77 -2.58
N PRO A 81 -9.08 0.53 -2.71
CA PRO A 81 -9.81 -0.57 -3.34
C PRO A 81 -11.17 -0.82 -2.68
N SER A 82 -12.18 -0.97 -3.53
CA SER A 82 -13.54 -1.29 -3.10
C SER A 82 -13.73 -2.80 -3.06
N LEU A 83 -14.05 -3.32 -1.88
CA LEU A 83 -14.36 -4.74 -1.70
C LEU A 83 -15.82 -5.01 -2.10
N PRO A 84 -16.11 -5.92 -3.05
CA PRO A 84 -17.48 -6.25 -3.46
C PRO A 84 -18.37 -6.65 -2.27
N LEU A 85 -19.65 -6.26 -2.28
CA LEU A 85 -20.55 -6.41 -1.13
C LEU A 85 -20.85 -7.87 -0.77
N ASP A 86 -20.88 -8.72 -1.78
CA ASP A 86 -21.30 -10.12 -1.78
C ASP A 86 -20.14 -11.11 -1.59
N ILE A 87 -18.90 -10.64 -1.57
CA ILE A 87 -17.71 -11.51 -1.51
C ILE A 87 -17.57 -12.28 -0.19
N ILE A 88 -18.14 -11.74 0.90
CA ILE A 88 -18.19 -12.39 2.22
C ILE A 88 -19.68 -12.58 2.57
N PRO A 89 -20.23 -13.81 2.48
CA PRO A 89 -21.65 -14.06 2.72
C PRO A 89 -22.12 -13.73 4.14
N ASN A 90 -21.24 -13.88 5.13
CA ASN A 90 -21.56 -13.58 6.52
C ASN A 90 -21.44 -12.06 6.77
N LYS A 91 -22.57 -11.40 7.05
CA LYS A 91 -22.62 -9.94 7.27
C LYS A 91 -21.69 -9.47 8.39
N PHE A 92 -21.68 -10.14 9.54
CA PHE A 92 -20.84 -9.74 10.68
C PHE A 92 -19.34 -9.84 10.36
N LEU A 93 -18.94 -10.90 9.66
CA LEU A 93 -17.57 -11.07 9.18
C LEU A 93 -17.21 -10.02 8.12
N SER A 94 -18.12 -9.74 7.18
CA SER A 94 -17.95 -8.70 6.15
C SER A 94 -17.73 -7.33 6.78
N ASP A 95 -18.58 -6.94 7.75
CA ASP A 95 -18.46 -5.68 8.48
C ASP A 95 -17.13 -5.60 9.26
N SER A 96 -16.72 -6.71 9.89
CA SER A 96 -15.46 -6.79 10.66
C SER A 96 -14.23 -6.65 9.77
N ILE A 97 -14.20 -7.36 8.63
CA ILE A 97 -13.11 -7.29 7.65
C ILE A 97 -13.06 -5.90 7.03
N ARG A 98 -14.19 -5.32 6.62
CA ARG A 98 -14.23 -3.95 6.07
C ARG A 98 -13.69 -2.93 7.05
N ARG A 99 -14.00 -3.07 8.35
CA ARG A 99 -13.45 -2.21 9.40
C ARG A 99 -11.94 -2.40 9.55
N LEU A 100 -11.46 -3.65 9.55
CA LEU A 100 -10.02 -3.94 9.61
C LEU A 100 -9.29 -3.33 8.42
N LEU A 101 -9.84 -3.47 7.21
CA LEU A 101 -9.31 -2.85 6.01
C LEU A 101 -9.34 -1.32 6.14
N ALA A 102 -10.44 -0.69 6.53
CA ALA A 102 -10.48 0.77 6.70
C ALA A 102 -9.38 1.30 7.64
N LEU A 103 -9.03 0.56 8.70
CA LEU A 103 -7.93 0.91 9.61
C LEU A 103 -6.55 0.73 8.97
N CYS A 104 -6.29 -0.43 8.36
CA CYS A 104 -4.96 -0.74 7.80
C CYS A 104 -4.53 0.28 6.74
N TRP A 105 -5.48 0.94 6.06
CA TRP A 105 -5.23 1.80 4.91
C TRP A 105 -5.57 3.26 5.24
N SER A 106 -5.71 3.59 6.54
CA SER A 106 -5.99 4.95 6.99
C SER A 106 -4.92 5.91 6.44
N GLU A 107 -5.39 7.08 6.01
CA GLU A 107 -4.53 8.18 5.56
C GLU A 107 -3.63 8.66 6.71
N ARG A 108 -4.16 8.65 7.93
CA ARG A 108 -3.40 8.99 9.13
C ARG A 108 -2.60 7.77 9.54
N ILE A 109 -1.30 7.83 9.33
CA ILE A 109 -0.38 6.70 9.59
C ILE A 109 -0.48 6.18 11.03
N SER A 110 -0.76 7.05 12.00
CA SER A 110 -0.94 6.68 13.42
C SER A 110 -2.24 5.95 13.74
N GLU A 111 -3.20 5.91 12.82
CA GLU A 111 -4.48 5.19 13.00
C GLU A 111 -4.44 3.80 12.39
N ARG A 112 -3.38 3.49 11.63
CA ARG A 112 -3.11 2.12 11.21
C ARG A 112 -2.74 1.31 12.46
N PRO A 113 -3.24 0.06 12.60
CA PRO A 113 -3.03 -0.73 13.81
C PRO A 113 -1.56 -1.01 14.15
#